data_AF-D2RVT2-F1
#
_entry.id   AF-D2RVT2-F1
#
_cell.length_a   1.000
_cell.length_b   1.000
_cell.length_c   1.000
_cell.angle_alpha   90.00
_cell.angle_beta   90.00
_cell.angle_gamma   90.00
#
_symmetry.space_group_name_H-M   'P 1'
#
loop_
_entity.id
_entity.type
_entity.pdbx_description
1 polymer ?
#
loop_
_entity_poly.entity_id
_entity_poly.type
_entity_poly.pdbx_seq_one_letter_code
_entity_poly.pdbx_strand_id
1 'polypeptide(L)' 'MLETPHYAARHCPHCATTLSNVQGVAACPECQWIDSD' A
#
# COMPACT_ATOMS: atom_id res chain seq x y z
N MET A 1 6.12 15.37 20.74
CA MET A 1 6.12 13.94 20.40
C MET A 1 5.74 13.87 18.94
N LEU A 2 6.66 13.51 18.03
CA LEU A 2 6.29 13.36 16.62
C LEU A 2 5.39 12.12 16.53
N GLU A 3 4.13 12.34 16.20
CA GLU A 3 3.19 11.29 15.84
C GLU A 3 3.80 10.57 14.64
N THR A 4 4.27 9.34 14.83
CA THR A 4 4.66 8.49 13.72
C THR A 4 3.47 8.47 12.77
N PRO A 5 3.62 8.90 11.50
CA PRO A 5 2.53 8.80 10.55
C PRO A 5 2.23 7.31 10.46
N HIS A 6 1.16 6.88 11.12
CA HIS A 6 0.57 5.57 10.96
C HIS A 6 -0.03 5.60 9.56
N TYR A 7 0.83 5.52 8.55
CA TYR A 7 0.44 5.20 7.19
C TYR A 7 -0.13 3.80 7.32
N ALA A 8 -1.44 3.73 7.57
CA ALA A 8 -2.15 2.47 7.75
C ALA A 8 -1.74 1.60 6.57
N ALA A 9 -1.13 0.46 6.85
CA ALA A 9 -0.70 -0.47 5.84
C ALA A 9 -1.92 -0.79 4.98
N ARG A 10 -1.99 -0.22 3.78
CA ARG A 10 -3.08 -0.49 2.85
C ARG A 10 -2.89 -1.92 2.38
N HIS A 11 -3.96 -2.70 2.38
CA HIS A 11 -3.94 -4.09 1.91
C HIS A 11 -4.55 -4.14 0.51
N CYS A 12 -4.03 -5.00 -0.34
CA CYS A 12 -4.57 -5.23 -1.67
C CYS A 12 -6.00 -5.81 -1.56
N PRO A 13 -7.00 -5.25 -2.26
CA PRO A 13 -8.36 -5.77 -2.21
C PRO A 13 -8.52 -7.16 -2.84
N HIS A 14 -7.54 -7.61 -3.64
CA HIS A 14 -7.62 -8.89 -4.35
C HIS A 14 -7.00 -10.06 -3.57
N CYS A 15 -5.89 -9.83 -2.88
CA CYS A 15 -5.12 -10.89 -2.22
C CYS A 15 -4.83 -10.62 -0.74
N ALA A 16 -5.32 -9.51 -0.18
CA ALA A 16 -5.08 -9.06 1.20
C ALA A 16 -3.59 -8.83 1.57
N THR A 17 -2.68 -8.89 0.61
CA THR A 17 -1.26 -8.58 0.81
C THR A 17 -1.05 -7.10 1.10
N THR A 18 -0.13 -6.78 2.01
CA THR A 18 0.32 -5.41 2.26
C THR A 18 0.83 -4.76 0.97
N LEU A 19 0.24 -3.64 0.60
CA LEU A 19 0.68 -2.85 -0.54
C LEU A 19 2.04 -2.23 -0.25
N SER A 20 2.91 -2.25 -1.25
CA SER A 20 4.16 -1.54 -1.24
C SER A 20 3.93 -0.16 -1.84
N ASN A 21 4.30 0.90 -1.13
CA ASN A 21 4.25 2.25 -1.68
C ASN A 21 5.58 2.56 -2.36
N VAL A 22 5.54 2.72 -3.68
CA VAL A 22 6.69 3.13 -4.48
C VAL A 22 6.39 4.52 -5.05
N GLN A 23 7.16 5.52 -4.60
CA GLN A 23 7.05 6.92 -5.08
C GLN A 23 5.67 7.57 -4.93
N GLY A 24 4.87 7.13 -3.95
CA GLY A 24 3.50 7.63 -3.75
C GLY A 24 2.43 6.74 -4.38
N VAL A 25 2.81 5.72 -5.16
CA VAL A 25 1.91 4.77 -5.79
C VAL A 25 1.86 3.48 -4.97
N ALA A 26 0.67 3.09 -4.51
CA ALA A 26 0.51 1.82 -3.81
C ALA A 26 0.36 0.67 -4.82
N ALA A 27 1.29 -0.27 -4.81
CA ALA A 27 1.30 -1.42 -5.69
C ALA A 27 1.36 -2.73 -4.88
N CYS A 28 0.62 -3.73 -5.34
CA CYS A 28 0.65 -5.05 -4.75
C CYS A 28 1.78 -5.89 -5.39
N PRO A 29 2.76 -6.37 -4.62
CA PRO A 29 3.85 -7.17 -5.18
C PRO A 29 3.40 -8.56 -5.67
N GLU A 30 2.34 -9.13 -5.08
CA GLU A 30 1.88 -10.49 -5.40
C GLU A 30 1.09 -10.56 -6.70
N CYS A 31 0.09 -9.69 -6.88
CA CYS A 31 -0.81 -9.72 -8.03
C CYS A 31 -0.60 -8.56 -9.00
N GLN A 32 0.44 -7.74 -8.82
CA GLN A 32 0.77 -6.58 -9.64
C GLN A 32 -0.35 -5.54 -9.78
N TRP A 33 -1.31 -5.53 -8.85
CA TRP A 33 -2.37 -4.53 -8.80
C TRP A 33 -1.80 -3.17 -8.40
N ILE A 34 -2.28 -2.08 -9.00
CA ILE A 34 -1.79 -0.72 -8.77
C ILE A 34 -2.98 0.18 -8.39
N ASP A 35 -2.85 0.92 -7.30
CA ASP A 35 -3.76 1.97 -6.86
C ASP A 35 -3.53 3.22 -7.73
N SER A 36 -4.18 3.24 -8.88
CA SER A 36 -4.20 4.38 -9.81
C SER A 36 -5.47 5.20 -9.55
N ASP A 37 -5.50 5.96 -8.45
CA ASP A 37 -6.54 6.97 -8.16
C ASP A 37 -6.13 8.34 -8.74
#